data_AF-K0JMS7-F1
#
_entry.id   AF-K0JMS7-F1
#
_cell.length_a   1.000
_cell.length_b   1.000
_cell.length_c   1.000
_cell.angle_alpha   90.00
_cell.angle_beta   90.00
_cell.angle_gamma   90.00
#
_symmetry.space_group_name_H-M   'P 1'
#
loop_
_entity.id
_entity.type
_entity.pdbx_description
1 polymer ?
#
loop_
_entity_poly.entity_id
_entity_poly.type
_entity_poly.pdbx_seq_one_letter_code
_entity_poly.pdbx_strand_id
1 'polypeptide(L)'
;MKKIIIFILITVLMLLSCKNNSTNVDTDNNNGNNTGENNNNGGSTVTPEELEKYGIEIDSATTENIEKALNQYYQDKGEYKVIFK
;
A
#
# COMPACT_ATOMS: atom_id res chain seq x y z
N MET A 1 6.48 2.12 -44.68
CA MET A 1 7.04 3.15 -43.77
C MET A 1 6.14 3.52 -42.58
N LYS A 2 4.83 3.19 -42.56
CA LYS A 2 3.95 3.51 -41.40
C LYS A 2 4.12 2.56 -40.19
N LYS A 3 4.52 1.30 -40.44
CA LYS A 3 4.70 0.27 -39.39
C LYS A 3 5.96 0.46 -38.53
N ILE A 4 6.92 1.28 -38.97
CA ILE A 4 8.16 1.57 -38.22
C ILE A 4 7.89 2.58 -37.10
N ILE A 5 6.96 3.52 -37.31
CA ILE A 5 6.62 4.57 -36.33
C ILE A 5 5.98 3.95 -35.07
N ILE A 6 5.13 2.93 -35.22
CA ILE A 6 4.48 2.27 -34.07
C ILE A 6 5.50 1.57 -33.17
N PHE A 7 6.55 1.00 -33.76
CA PHE A 7 7.60 0.30 -33.03
C PHE A 7 8.46 1.26 -32.20
N ILE A 8 8.74 2.45 -32.72
CA ILE A 8 9.48 3.51 -32.01
C ILE A 8 8.67 4.03 -30.80
N LEU A 9 7.35 4.12 -30.93
CA LEU A 9 6.49 4.65 -29.88
C LEU A 9 6.43 3.70 -28.66
N ILE A 10 6.37 2.39 -28.91
CA ILE A 10 6.34 1.36 -27.86
C ILE A 10 7.68 1.28 -27.10
N THR A 11 8.81 1.42 -27.80
CA THR A 11 10.14 1.37 -27.16
C THR A 11 10.40 2.58 -26.25
N VAL A 12 9.91 3.76 -26.62
CA VAL A 12 10.01 4.97 -25.76
C VAL A 12 9.16 4.84 -24.49
N LEU A 13 7.96 4.26 -24.58
CA LEU A 13 7.09 4.02 -23.42
C LEU A 13 7.70 3.02 -22.41
N MET A 14 8.41 1.99 -22.88
CA MET A 14 9.14 1.07 -21.99
C MET A 14 10.33 1.74 -21.29
N LEU A 15 11.08 2.61 -21.97
CA LEU A 15 12.23 3.30 -21.38
C LEU A 15 11.83 4.27 -20.26
N LEU A 16 10.65 4.91 -20.36
CA LEU A 16 10.12 5.80 -19.32
C LEU A 16 9.63 5.04 -18.08
N SER A 17 9.31 3.75 -18.21
CA SER A 17 8.80 2.92 -17.12
C SER A 17 9.91 2.28 -16.27
N CYS A 18 11.16 2.28 -16.76
CA CYS A 18 12.34 1.73 -16.08
C CYS A 18 13.20 2.83 -15.45
N LYS A 19 12.60 3.82 -14.78
CA LYS A 19 13.35 4.73 -13.91
C LYS A 19 13.57 4.03 -12.57
N ASN A 20 14.56 3.15 -12.54
CA ASN A 20 15.09 2.59 -11.31
C ASN A 20 15.65 3.73 -10.47
N ASN A 21 15.05 3.99 -9.31
CA ASN A 21 15.75 4.69 -8.25
C ASN A 21 16.90 3.76 -7.82
N SER A 22 18.08 4.01 -8.35
CA SER A 22 19.32 3.45 -7.83
C SER A 22 19.57 4.09 -6.47
N THR A 23 19.05 3.50 -5.40
CA THR A 23 19.65 3.69 -4.09
C THR A 23 20.91 2.84 -4.08
N ASN A 24 22.04 3.53 -4.23
CA ASN A 24 23.37 3.04 -3.95
C ASN A 24 23.34 2.18 -2.67
N VAL A 25 23.53 0.87 -2.81
CA VAL A 25 23.78 -0.01 -1.68
C VAL A 25 25.29 0.03 -1.47
N ASP A 26 25.75 1.06 -0.77
CA ASP A 26 27.04 0.97 -0.10
C ASP A 26 26.92 -0.19 0.90
N THR A 27 27.61 -1.27 0.55
CA THR A 27 27.67 -2.50 1.34
C THR A 27 28.55 -2.24 2.54
N ASP A 28 27.96 -1.73 3.63
CA ASP A 28 28.56 -1.89 4.95
C ASP A 28 27.99 -3.15 5.59
N ASN A 29 28.76 -4.21 5.39
CA ASN A 29 28.70 -5.45 6.14
C ASN A 29 28.82 -5.17 7.64
N ASN A 30 27.71 -5.09 8.36
CA ASN A 30 27.74 -5.34 9.79
C ASN A 30 26.50 -6.10 10.24
N ASN A 31 26.75 -7.36 10.61
CA ASN A 31 25.87 -8.24 11.35
C ASN A 31 25.46 -7.56 12.68
N GLY A 32 24.32 -6.85 12.65
CA GLY A 32 23.83 -6.07 13.78
C GLY A 32 22.35 -6.33 14.01
N ASN A 33 22.08 -7.36 14.82
CA ASN A 33 20.99 -7.40 15.81
C ASN A 33 19.61 -6.88 15.37
N ASN A 34 18.64 -7.79 15.22
CA ASN A 34 17.21 -7.48 15.34
C ASN A 34 16.93 -6.89 16.73
N THR A 35 17.09 -5.59 16.89
CA THR A 35 16.63 -4.83 18.04
C THR A 35 15.78 -3.68 17.52
N GLY A 36 14.54 -3.67 17.98
CA GLY A 36 13.44 -2.92 17.41
C GLY A 36 13.69 -1.43 17.24
N GLU A 37 13.40 -0.95 16.04
CA GLU A 37 12.97 0.42 15.82
C GLU A 37 11.49 0.38 15.50
N ASN A 38 10.69 0.47 16.56
CA ASN A 38 9.30 0.88 16.50
C ASN A 38 9.25 2.31 15.97
N ASN A 39 9.22 2.45 14.65
CA ASN A 39 8.97 3.72 13.97
C ASN A 39 7.50 4.11 14.18
N ASN A 40 7.20 4.68 15.35
CA ASN A 40 6.03 5.54 15.57
C ASN A 40 6.14 6.74 14.62
N ASN A 41 5.68 6.59 13.37
CA ASN A 41 5.56 7.70 12.45
C ASN A 41 4.22 7.60 11.69
N GLY A 42 3.23 8.38 12.15
CA GLY A 42 2.02 8.70 11.39
C GLY A 42 0.94 7.61 11.28
N GLY A 43 0.98 6.56 12.10
CA GLY A 43 -0.08 5.56 12.12
C GLY A 43 -1.44 6.19 12.48
N SER A 44 -2.39 6.17 11.55
CA SER A 44 -3.79 6.54 11.80
C SER A 44 -4.31 5.72 12.98
N THR A 45 -4.34 6.35 14.16
CA THR A 45 -4.80 5.69 15.38
C THR A 45 -6.29 5.43 15.22
N VAL A 46 -6.69 4.16 15.24
CA VAL A 46 -8.11 3.78 15.22
C VAL A 46 -8.78 4.33 16.48
N THR A 47 -9.81 5.15 16.32
CA THR A 47 -10.59 5.63 17.46
C THR A 47 -11.59 4.57 17.92
N PRO A 48 -12.06 4.59 19.18
CA PRO A 48 -13.12 3.68 19.63
C PRO A 48 -14.40 3.77 18.78
N GLU A 49 -14.74 4.96 18.30
CA GLU A 49 -15.89 5.19 17.40
C GLU A 49 -15.68 4.51 16.03
N GLU A 50 -14.47 4.59 15.47
CA GLU A 50 -14.14 3.89 14.23
C GLU A 50 -14.15 2.37 14.41
N LEU A 51 -13.68 1.88 15.55
CA LEU A 51 -13.69 0.46 15.89
C LEU A 51 -15.12 -0.07 16.04
N GLU A 52 -16.02 0.69 16.66
CA GLU A 52 -17.43 0.30 16.82
C GLU A 52 -18.19 0.32 15.49
N LYS A 53 -17.94 1.34 14.66
CA LYS A 53 -18.69 1.56 13.42
C LYS A 53 -18.19 0.70 12.25
N TYR A 54 -16.88 0.52 12.12
CA TYR A 54 -16.26 -0.16 10.97
C TYR A 54 -15.47 -1.42 11.34
N GLY A 55 -15.38 -1.75 12.64
CA GLY A 55 -14.64 -2.90 13.11
C GLY A 55 -15.29 -4.23 12.71
N ILE A 56 -14.50 -5.10 12.10
CA ILE A 56 -14.89 -6.48 11.79
C ILE A 56 -14.29 -7.41 12.84
N GLU A 57 -15.11 -8.25 13.46
CA GLU A 57 -14.63 -9.34 14.32
C GLU A 57 -13.79 -10.29 13.46
N ILE A 58 -12.56 -10.60 13.88
CA ILE A 58 -11.64 -11.46 13.10
C ILE A 58 -12.30 -12.79 12.69
N ASP A 59 -13.08 -13.39 13.59
CA ASP A 59 -13.77 -14.66 13.35
C ASP A 59 -14.89 -14.57 12.30
N SER A 60 -15.34 -13.35 11.99
CA SER A 60 -16.38 -13.07 10.99
C SER A 60 -15.82 -12.49 9.69
N ALA A 61 -14.50 -12.36 9.57
CA ALA A 61 -13.84 -11.73 8.43
C ALA A 61 -13.96 -12.59 7.16
N THR A 62 -15.02 -12.33 6.39
CA THR A 62 -15.20 -12.84 5.03
C THR A 62 -14.84 -11.76 4.02
N THR A 63 -14.57 -12.15 2.76
CA THR A 63 -14.37 -11.20 1.66
C THR A 63 -15.51 -10.19 1.56
N GLU A 64 -16.76 -10.64 1.69
CA GLU A 64 -17.95 -9.78 1.64
C GLU A 64 -17.97 -8.75 2.79
N ASN A 65 -17.69 -9.19 4.01
CA ASN A 65 -17.69 -8.30 5.19
C ASN A 65 -16.56 -7.27 5.11
N ILE A 66 -15.38 -7.68 4.62
CA ILE A 66 -14.24 -6.79 4.39
C ILE A 66 -14.57 -5.76 3.31
N GLU A 67 -15.12 -6.18 2.17
CA GLU A 67 -15.51 -5.28 1.08
C GLU A 67 -16.56 -4.26 1.55
N LYS A 68 -17.55 -4.71 2.34
CA LYS A 68 -18.58 -3.83 2.91
C LYS A 68 -17.96 -2.78 3.83
N ALA A 69 -17.08 -3.17 4.75
CA ALA A 69 -16.43 -2.22 5.67
C ALA A 69 -15.52 -1.24 4.93
N LEU A 70 -14.75 -1.72 3.94
CA LEU A 70 -13.92 -0.89 3.07
C LEU A 70 -14.75 0.19 2.35
N ASN A 71 -15.85 -0.22 1.73
CA ASN A 71 -16.72 0.71 1.02
C ASN A 71 -17.38 1.70 1.98
N GLN A 72 -17.84 1.25 3.16
CA GLN A 72 -18.41 2.13 4.17
C GLN A 72 -17.39 3.19 4.65
N TYR A 73 -16.16 2.77 4.97
CA TYR A 73 -15.14 3.70 5.41
C TYR A 73 -14.76 4.69 4.29
N TYR A 74 -14.68 4.25 3.03
CA TYR A 74 -14.40 5.12 1.88
C TYR A 74 -15.49 6.17 1.67
N GLN A 75 -16.77 5.81 1.78
CA GLN A 75 -17.86 6.79 1.63
C GLN A 75 -17.81 7.87 2.72
N ASP A 76 -17.41 7.51 3.93
CA ASP A 76 -17.42 8.41 5.08
C ASP A 76 -16.12 9.22 5.24
N LYS A 77 -14.98 8.70 4.79
CA LYS A 77 -13.63 9.27 5.04
C LYS A 77 -12.84 9.58 3.78
N GLY A 78 -13.26 9.09 2.61
CA GLY A 78 -12.58 9.30 1.33
C GLY A 78 -11.31 8.47 1.13
N GLU A 79 -11.03 7.50 2.00
CA GLU A 79 -9.89 6.60 1.91
C GLU A 79 -10.33 5.17 2.25
N TYR A 80 -9.53 4.16 1.89
CA TYR A 80 -9.80 2.78 2.27
C TYR A 80 -9.06 2.42 3.55
N LYS A 81 -9.79 1.93 4.55
CA LYS A 81 -9.23 1.40 5.81
C LYS A 81 -10.05 0.19 6.24
N VAL A 82 -9.36 -0.87 6.68
CA VAL A 82 -9.98 -2.02 7.35
C VAL A 82 -9.57 -1.97 8.81
N ILE A 83 -10.54 -2.18 9.69
CA ILE A 83 -10.32 -2.22 11.13
C ILE A 83 -10.80 -3.58 11.63
N PHE A 84 -9.92 -4.30 12.32
CA PHE A 84 -10.27 -5.55 12.99
C PHE A 84 -10.44 -5.30 14.48
N LYS A 85 -11.41 -5.98 15.09
CA LYS A 85 -11.61 -6.05 16.55
C LYS A 85 -11.56 -7.49 17.03
#